data_AF-A0A8T0AER5-F1
#
_entry.id   AF-A0A8T0AER5-F1
#
_cell.length_a   1.000
_cell.length_b   1.000
_cell.length_c   1.000
_cell.angle_alpha   90.00
_cell.angle_beta   90.00
_cell.angle_gamma   90.00
#
_symmetry.space_group_name_H-M   'P 1'
#
loop_
_entity.id
_entity.type
_entity.pdbx_description
1 polymer ?
#
loop_
_entity_poly.entity_id
_entity_poly.type
_entity_poly.pdbx_seq_one_letter_code
_entity_poly.pdbx_strand_id
1 'polypeptide(L)'
;MKLLSSKMAGTTVKWFWLWNAAACCCLADDVSYVSGFYSNTPQRLSKYSWFGNARLFRFRVPEEAELVRWSLTVLRGSGFSCGDQNVTVHFRAGAPPVINPINTAFPNSTAFSQAFNLTLSVRNGQAFSVTLFNLTQPEAGDWFIAAHLPKDDGRIEQQGLPSCSYLLQPQMYVRRAVDTPILQTDIPLTRTLTQQHAPFRVFVPEFSSKLDIFIHSCSVQSIPVTDCSLSITLGSASLGQSSVSTVNCSGNETCSASLSSPPWNTWVRVSVGTSQVNTTMTFTISANYTAGCLPSSVPLDVNISFPLSTSSLLSSLLSSLLSSSQNSSGGVSQNSSGGVSVYSEGCVQTPLVLREVQDVFSVHFTVVNGNVTTLSHIPTFLTLELESADTGGVLLLQLDLNTSSVIGPFDSVRACLTPSAPVLQLNTSQSCDAAFMTGYPLRVNSSETKAVLRVPFPRAVTWYLSLQTICNNSMVCRNVSAVVGVSVSVSACVDDCGPYGECRLLRTQSYLYAACV
;
A
#
# COMPACT_ATOMS: atom_id res chain seq x y z
N MET A 1 -3.41 64.47 -43.29
CA MET A 1 -2.44 65.55 -43.57
C MET A 1 -1.03 64.99 -43.39
N LYS A 2 -0.23 65.01 -44.46
CA LYS A 2 1.17 64.56 -44.54
C LYS A 2 2.11 65.55 -43.83
N LEU A 3 3.25 65.05 -43.33
CA LEU A 3 4.63 65.61 -43.49
C LEU A 3 5.61 64.61 -42.80
N LEU A 4 6.39 63.79 -43.50
CA LEU A 4 7.76 64.03 -44.05
C LEU A 4 8.73 64.60 -42.99
N SER A 5 9.64 63.81 -42.43
CA SER A 5 11.00 63.46 -42.92
C SER A 5 12.07 64.55 -42.67
N SER A 6 13.12 64.21 -41.92
CA SER A 6 14.45 64.84 -42.05
C SER A 6 15.57 63.97 -41.45
N LYS A 7 16.69 63.88 -42.19
CA LYS A 7 17.95 63.15 -41.94
C LYS A 7 18.88 63.93 -41.00
N MET A 8 19.81 63.22 -40.33
CA MET A 8 21.29 63.44 -40.28
C MET A 8 21.90 62.53 -39.19
N ALA A 9 22.72 61.53 -39.53
CA ALA A 9 24.17 61.60 -39.73
C ALA A 9 24.99 61.61 -38.40
N GLY A 10 25.50 60.42 -38.06
CA GLY A 10 26.84 60.13 -37.51
C GLY A 10 27.36 60.89 -36.29
N THR A 11 27.52 60.18 -35.17
CA THR A 11 28.76 60.25 -34.38
C THR A 11 28.90 59.04 -33.46
N THR A 12 29.99 58.30 -33.68
CA THR A 12 30.49 57.20 -32.87
C THR A 12 30.99 57.70 -31.52
N VAL A 13 30.45 57.19 -30.41
CA VAL A 13 31.13 57.22 -29.11
C VAL A 13 30.95 55.87 -28.43
N LYS A 14 32.08 55.15 -28.31
CA LYS A 14 32.24 53.93 -27.51
C LYS A 14 31.79 54.21 -26.07
N TRP A 15 30.83 53.44 -25.58
CA TRP A 15 30.59 53.29 -24.14
C TRP A 15 30.85 51.84 -23.74
N PHE A 16 31.73 51.72 -22.76
CA PHE A 16 32.18 50.50 -22.11
C PHE A 16 31.00 49.64 -21.66
N TRP A 17 31.06 48.34 -21.97
CA TRP A 17 30.24 47.33 -21.34
C TRP A 17 30.71 47.14 -19.90
N LEU A 18 29.93 47.64 -18.94
CA LEU A 18 29.95 47.14 -17.56
C LEU A 18 28.79 46.16 -17.44
N TRP A 19 29.13 44.86 -17.47
CA TRP A 19 28.24 43.80 -17.02
C TRP A 19 27.93 44.02 -15.53
N ASN A 20 26.68 44.33 -15.21
CA ASN A 20 26.10 44.03 -13.92
C ASN A 20 25.15 42.85 -14.10
N ALA A 21 25.70 41.64 -13.93
CA ALA A 21 24.91 40.47 -13.66
C ALA A 21 24.41 40.57 -12.21
N ALA A 22 23.22 41.14 -12.03
CA ALA A 22 22.48 40.98 -10.79
C ALA A 22 22.05 39.50 -10.71
N ALA A 23 22.87 38.70 -10.04
CA ALA A 23 22.49 37.37 -9.58
C ALA A 23 21.30 37.54 -8.64
N CYS A 24 20.09 37.25 -9.15
CA CYS A 24 18.91 37.14 -8.33
C CYS A 24 19.08 35.88 -7.48
N CYS A 25 19.49 36.05 -6.22
CA CYS A 25 19.46 35.00 -5.21
C CYS A 25 18.00 34.61 -4.94
N CYS A 26 17.50 33.61 -5.64
CA CYS A 26 16.27 32.92 -5.26
C CYS A 26 16.62 31.90 -4.16
N LEU A 27 16.75 32.35 -2.91
CA LEU A 27 16.63 31.47 -1.75
C LEU A 27 15.13 31.23 -1.52
N ALA A 28 14.53 30.37 -2.34
CA ALA A 28 13.20 29.84 -2.05
C ALA A 28 13.38 28.65 -1.10
N ASP A 29 13.43 28.94 0.20
CA ASP A 29 13.47 27.91 1.25
C ASP A 29 12.07 27.35 1.58
N ASP A 30 11.01 27.95 1.01
CA ASP A 30 9.61 27.54 1.21
C ASP A 30 9.11 26.59 0.12
N VAL A 31 8.41 25.53 0.53
CA VAL A 31 7.77 24.55 -0.36
C VAL A 31 6.61 25.19 -1.13
N SER A 32 6.57 24.99 -2.45
CA SER A 32 5.51 25.49 -3.31
C SER A 32 4.27 24.57 -3.30
N TYR A 33 3.08 25.18 -3.35
CA TYR A 33 1.81 24.47 -3.24
C TYR A 33 0.91 24.66 -4.44
N VAL A 34 0.37 23.55 -4.95
CA VAL A 34 -0.63 23.56 -6.04
C VAL A 34 -1.89 22.86 -5.57
N SER A 35 -3.04 23.37 -6.01
CA SER A 35 -4.34 22.79 -5.66
C SER A 35 -5.06 22.19 -6.87
N GLY A 36 -5.88 21.18 -6.62
CA GLY A 36 -6.71 20.51 -7.62
C GLY A 36 -8.08 20.13 -7.05
N PHE A 37 -9.06 20.06 -7.93
CA PHE A 37 -10.44 19.69 -7.60
C PHE A 37 -10.88 18.51 -8.46
N TYR A 38 -11.54 17.53 -7.83
CA TYR A 38 -12.07 16.33 -8.47
C TYR A 38 -13.50 16.11 -7.99
N SER A 39 -14.38 15.65 -8.86
CA SER A 39 -15.78 15.39 -8.53
C SER A 39 -16.21 14.10 -9.19
N ASN A 40 -16.96 13.29 -8.46
CA ASN A 40 -17.74 12.22 -9.07
C ASN A 40 -19.17 12.69 -9.33
N THR A 41 -19.84 12.04 -10.29
CA THR A 41 -21.24 12.32 -10.62
C THR A 41 -22.15 11.97 -9.43
N PRO A 42 -23.22 12.73 -9.17
CA PRO A 42 -24.20 12.39 -8.14
C PRO A 42 -24.81 11.00 -8.36
N GLN A 43 -24.91 10.19 -7.31
CA GLN A 43 -25.51 8.85 -7.36
C GLN A 43 -26.68 8.74 -6.40
N ARG A 44 -27.78 8.12 -6.85
CA ARG A 44 -28.96 7.86 -6.01
C ARG A 44 -28.64 6.79 -4.97
N LEU A 45 -28.88 7.11 -3.72
CA LEU A 45 -28.70 6.21 -2.58
C LEU A 45 -29.92 5.30 -2.40
N SER A 46 -29.67 4.12 -1.84
CA SER A 46 -30.69 3.13 -1.46
C SER A 46 -30.52 2.74 0.00
N LYS A 47 -31.63 2.29 0.63
CA LYS A 47 -31.58 1.62 1.92
C LYS A 47 -30.69 0.39 1.83
N TYR A 48 -29.99 0.08 2.91
CA TYR A 48 -28.98 -0.97 2.91
C TYR A 48 -29.59 -2.33 3.26
N SER A 49 -29.46 -3.30 2.35
CA SER A 49 -29.72 -4.72 2.64
C SER A 49 -28.51 -5.61 2.32
N TRP A 50 -27.75 -5.27 1.27
CA TRP A 50 -26.48 -5.90 0.90
C TRP A 50 -25.52 -4.87 0.30
N PHE A 51 -24.27 -5.26 0.02
CA PHE A 51 -23.23 -4.31 -0.42
C PHE A 51 -23.57 -3.60 -1.75
N GLY A 52 -24.34 -4.22 -2.65
CA GLY A 52 -24.75 -3.59 -3.91
C GLY A 52 -25.74 -2.42 -3.77
N ASN A 53 -26.36 -2.24 -2.59
CA ASN A 53 -27.13 -1.03 -2.29
C ASN A 53 -26.24 0.16 -1.94
N ALA A 54 -25.00 -0.08 -1.54
CA ALA A 54 -24.05 0.99 -1.30
C ALA A 54 -23.53 1.53 -2.63
N ARG A 55 -23.49 2.85 -2.75
CA ARG A 55 -22.87 3.53 -3.88
C ARG A 55 -21.39 3.71 -3.59
N LEU A 56 -20.57 3.00 -4.35
CA LEU A 56 -19.12 3.11 -4.31
C LEU A 56 -18.69 4.28 -5.21
N PHE A 57 -17.69 5.04 -4.77
CA PHE A 57 -17.04 6.11 -5.50
C PHE A 57 -15.52 5.91 -5.39
N ARG A 58 -14.79 6.11 -6.48
CA ARG A 58 -13.34 6.02 -6.52
C ARG A 58 -12.75 7.39 -6.78
N PHE A 59 -11.68 7.72 -6.07
CA PHE A 59 -10.86 8.89 -6.29
C PHE A 59 -9.39 8.51 -6.24
N ARG A 60 -8.52 9.27 -6.90
CA ARG A 60 -7.07 9.03 -6.88
C ARG A 60 -6.36 10.19 -6.22
N VAL A 61 -5.75 9.93 -5.07
CA VAL A 61 -4.94 10.89 -4.32
C VAL A 61 -3.51 10.87 -4.88
N PRO A 62 -2.98 12.02 -5.34
CA PRO A 62 -1.60 12.14 -5.82
C PRO A 62 -0.54 11.85 -4.76
N GLU A 63 0.65 11.42 -5.19
CA GLU A 63 1.76 11.08 -4.30
C GLU A 63 2.29 12.25 -3.47
N GLU A 64 2.13 13.48 -3.93
CA GLU A 64 2.61 14.68 -3.25
C GLU A 64 1.49 15.41 -2.49
N ALA A 65 0.35 14.76 -2.26
CA ALA A 65 -0.76 15.34 -1.52
C ALA A 65 -0.41 15.60 -0.05
N GLU A 66 -0.44 16.86 0.38
CA GLU A 66 -0.25 17.25 1.78
C GLU A 66 -1.59 17.40 2.52
N LEU A 67 -2.64 17.83 1.83
CA LEU A 67 -3.98 17.98 2.41
C LEU A 67 -5.02 17.53 1.40
N VAL A 68 -5.94 16.69 1.85
CA VAL A 68 -7.18 16.35 1.13
C VAL A 68 -8.37 16.86 1.94
N ARG A 69 -9.30 17.52 1.26
CA ARG A 69 -10.59 17.94 1.82
C ARG A 69 -11.70 17.32 0.99
N TRP A 70 -12.47 16.45 1.62
CA TRP A 70 -13.68 15.87 1.09
C TRP A 70 -14.87 16.79 1.35
N SER A 71 -15.64 17.09 0.31
CA SER A 71 -16.94 17.75 0.41
C SER A 71 -18.02 16.75 0.02
N LEU A 72 -18.85 16.37 0.98
CA LEU A 72 -19.93 15.40 0.82
C LEU A 72 -21.26 16.14 0.79
N THR A 73 -21.84 16.26 -0.40
CA THR A 73 -23.12 16.94 -0.60
C THR A 73 -24.22 15.90 -0.79
N VAL A 74 -25.17 15.85 0.15
CA VAL A 74 -26.39 15.06 0.02
C VAL A 74 -27.51 15.96 -0.49
N LEU A 75 -28.08 15.63 -1.63
CA LEU A 75 -29.19 16.32 -2.27
C LEU A 75 -30.47 15.53 -2.00
N ARG A 76 -31.51 16.21 -1.52
CA ARG A 76 -32.85 15.65 -1.42
C ARG A 76 -33.57 15.84 -2.75
N GLY A 77 -33.97 14.74 -3.36
CA GLY A 77 -34.80 14.72 -4.56
C GLY A 77 -36.27 15.01 -4.26
N SER A 78 -37.12 14.85 -5.27
CA SER A 78 -38.56 15.04 -5.13
C SER A 78 -39.19 13.98 -4.21
N GLY A 79 -40.06 14.41 -3.31
CA GLY A 79 -40.76 13.56 -2.34
C GLY A 79 -41.53 14.39 -1.33
N PHE A 80 -42.84 14.12 -1.19
CA PHE A 80 -43.68 14.77 -0.19
C PHE A 80 -43.40 14.16 1.20
N SER A 81 -43.31 14.99 2.24
CA SER A 81 -43.21 14.57 3.65
C SER A 81 -42.09 13.57 4.01
N CYS A 82 -40.88 13.75 3.48
CA CYS A 82 -39.73 12.95 3.94
C CYS A 82 -39.27 13.39 5.34
N GLY A 83 -39.22 12.42 6.27
CA GLY A 83 -38.61 12.60 7.57
C GLY A 83 -37.09 12.79 7.49
N ASP A 84 -36.48 12.97 8.65
CA ASP A 84 -35.03 13.08 8.78
C ASP A 84 -34.36 11.77 8.33
N GLN A 85 -33.28 11.88 7.57
CA GLN A 85 -32.54 10.72 7.07
C GLN A 85 -31.05 10.86 7.37
N ASN A 86 -30.45 9.73 7.77
CA ASN A 86 -29.03 9.64 8.06
C ASN A 86 -28.33 8.83 6.97
N VAL A 87 -27.51 9.48 6.17
CA VAL A 87 -26.65 8.83 5.18
C VAL A 87 -25.34 8.46 5.86
N THR A 88 -24.92 7.19 5.76
CA THR A 88 -23.62 6.76 6.28
C THR A 88 -22.63 6.66 5.12
N VAL A 89 -21.45 7.25 5.29
CA VAL A 89 -20.37 7.28 4.30
C VAL A 89 -19.12 6.66 4.90
N HIS A 90 -18.54 5.68 4.22
CA HIS A 90 -17.38 4.90 4.65
C HIS A 90 -16.18 5.21 3.77
N PHE A 91 -14.99 5.31 4.35
CA PHE A 91 -13.75 5.64 3.66
C PHE A 91 -12.71 4.53 3.86
N ARG A 92 -12.01 4.17 2.78
CA ARG A 92 -10.83 3.29 2.87
C ARG A 92 -9.83 3.61 1.75
N ALA A 93 -8.55 3.63 2.12
CA ALA A 93 -7.44 3.76 1.18
C ALA A 93 -7.06 2.41 0.55
N GLY A 94 -6.83 2.44 -0.77
CA GLY A 94 -6.28 1.38 -1.60
C GLY A 94 -7.20 0.19 -1.94
N ALA A 95 -8.40 0.11 -1.34
CA ALA A 95 -9.41 -0.90 -1.66
C ALA A 95 -10.81 -0.46 -1.23
N PRO A 96 -11.89 -1.06 -1.76
CA PRO A 96 -13.25 -0.82 -1.29
C PRO A 96 -13.41 -1.05 0.22
N PRO A 97 -14.21 -0.22 0.91
CA PRO A 97 -14.41 -0.35 2.35
C PRO A 97 -15.20 -1.63 2.68
N VAL A 98 -14.70 -2.42 3.63
CA VAL A 98 -15.47 -3.51 4.23
C VAL A 98 -16.42 -2.92 5.27
N ILE A 99 -17.71 -3.10 5.06
CA ILE A 99 -18.78 -2.51 5.88
C ILE A 99 -19.69 -3.63 6.40
N ASN A 100 -20.26 -3.43 7.59
CA ASN A 100 -21.24 -4.35 8.17
C ASN A 100 -22.41 -3.61 8.85
N PRO A 101 -23.24 -2.85 8.11
CA PRO A 101 -24.34 -2.07 8.71
C PRO A 101 -25.44 -2.91 9.35
N ILE A 102 -25.54 -4.20 8.99
CA ILE A 102 -26.56 -5.13 9.48
C ILE A 102 -26.03 -6.11 10.54
N ASN A 103 -24.77 -5.98 10.94
CA ASN A 103 -24.10 -6.82 11.94
C ASN A 103 -24.18 -8.33 11.65
N THR A 104 -23.96 -8.72 10.40
CA THR A 104 -23.84 -10.14 10.00
C THR A 104 -22.44 -10.69 10.32
N ALA A 105 -22.34 -12.00 10.53
CA ALA A 105 -21.06 -12.65 10.75
C ALA A 105 -20.37 -12.93 9.40
N PHE A 106 -19.07 -12.67 9.33
CA PHE A 106 -18.24 -13.22 8.26
C PHE A 106 -17.86 -14.67 8.59
N PRO A 107 -17.56 -15.51 7.57
CA PRO A 107 -17.07 -16.86 7.80
C PRO A 107 -15.81 -16.87 8.66
N ASN A 108 -15.58 -17.99 9.36
CA ASN A 108 -14.36 -18.20 10.14
C ASN A 108 -13.12 -18.00 9.27
N SER A 109 -12.05 -17.49 9.88
CA SER A 109 -10.78 -17.16 9.21
C SER A 109 -10.87 -16.06 8.15
N THR A 110 -11.91 -15.23 8.19
CA THR A 110 -11.98 -13.99 7.42
C THR A 110 -11.42 -12.84 8.25
N ALA A 111 -10.33 -12.24 7.78
CA ALA A 111 -9.70 -11.12 8.46
C ALA A 111 -10.13 -9.80 7.81
N PHE A 112 -10.88 -9.00 8.55
CA PHE A 112 -11.39 -7.71 8.07
C PHE A 112 -11.25 -6.64 9.15
N SER A 113 -11.08 -5.40 8.70
CA SER A 113 -11.12 -4.21 9.54
C SER A 113 -12.29 -3.34 9.07
N GLN A 114 -13.14 -2.90 9.99
CA GLN A 114 -14.22 -1.98 9.65
C GLN A 114 -13.65 -0.64 9.17
N ALA A 115 -14.22 -0.13 8.08
CA ALA A 115 -13.81 1.15 7.51
C ALA A 115 -14.21 2.34 8.41
N PHE A 116 -13.42 3.42 8.37
CA PHE A 116 -13.77 4.68 9.00
C PHE A 116 -15.09 5.21 8.39
N ASN A 117 -16.00 5.71 9.23
CA ASN A 117 -17.31 6.14 8.79
C ASN A 117 -17.69 7.53 9.31
N LEU A 118 -18.59 8.18 8.58
CA LEU A 118 -19.20 9.46 8.89
C LEU A 118 -20.70 9.39 8.62
N THR A 119 -21.50 9.97 9.51
CA THR A 119 -22.96 10.03 9.37
C THR A 119 -23.40 11.44 9.01
N LEU A 120 -24.10 11.58 7.88
CA LEU A 120 -24.62 12.84 7.36
C LEU A 120 -26.13 12.89 7.57
N SER A 121 -26.61 13.83 8.39
CA SER A 121 -28.05 14.01 8.62
C SER A 121 -28.64 15.02 7.63
N VAL A 122 -29.73 14.66 6.97
CA VAL A 122 -30.58 15.55 6.16
C VAL A 122 -31.89 15.76 6.91
N ARG A 123 -32.12 16.99 7.40
CA ARG A 123 -33.34 17.31 8.16
C ARG A 123 -34.53 17.57 7.25
N ASN A 124 -35.72 17.41 7.78
CA ASN A 124 -36.96 17.76 7.09
C ASN A 124 -36.96 19.24 6.70
N GLY A 125 -37.35 19.55 5.46
CA GLY A 125 -37.30 20.90 4.89
C GLY A 125 -35.95 21.34 4.32
N GLN A 126 -34.85 20.61 4.57
CA GLN A 126 -33.57 20.90 3.92
C GLN A 126 -33.52 20.27 2.53
N ALA A 127 -33.22 21.08 1.51
CA ALA A 127 -33.02 20.63 0.14
C ALA A 127 -31.67 19.93 -0.06
N PHE A 128 -30.65 20.32 0.71
CA PHE A 128 -29.33 19.71 0.67
C PHE A 128 -28.61 19.83 2.02
N SER A 129 -27.62 18.97 2.24
CA SER A 129 -26.71 18.98 3.39
C SER A 129 -25.28 18.80 2.88
N VAL A 130 -24.34 19.59 3.42
CA VAL A 130 -22.91 19.54 3.03
C VAL A 130 -22.08 19.26 4.28
N THR A 131 -21.19 18.27 4.20
CA THR A 131 -20.23 17.97 5.26
C THR A 131 -18.81 17.98 4.69
N LEU A 132 -17.91 18.67 5.40
CA LEU A 132 -16.50 18.77 5.04
C LEU A 132 -15.68 17.85 5.94
N PHE A 133 -14.77 17.09 5.35
CA PHE A 133 -13.86 16.22 6.07
C PHE A 133 -12.42 16.44 5.56
N ASN A 134 -11.51 16.78 6.48
CA ASN A 134 -10.13 17.10 6.16
C ASN A 134 -9.19 15.99 6.61
N LEU A 135 -8.22 15.65 5.77
CA LEU A 135 -7.17 14.69 6.05
C LEU A 135 -5.81 15.26 5.66
N THR A 136 -4.92 15.39 6.64
CA THR A 136 -3.53 15.82 6.47
C THR A 136 -2.64 14.62 6.16
N GLN A 137 -1.68 14.82 5.25
CA GLN A 137 -0.71 13.82 4.79
C GLN A 137 -1.35 12.47 4.40
N PRO A 138 -2.37 12.47 3.52
CA PRO A 138 -3.12 11.26 3.17
C PRO A 138 -2.27 10.22 2.43
N GLU A 139 -2.53 8.93 2.64
CA GLU A 139 -1.96 7.84 1.83
C GLU A 139 -2.21 8.11 0.33
N ALA A 140 -1.19 7.90 -0.50
CA ALA A 140 -1.29 8.10 -1.94
C ALA A 140 -2.04 6.93 -2.60
N GLY A 141 -2.57 7.16 -3.80
CA GLY A 141 -3.22 6.12 -4.61
C GLY A 141 -4.75 6.18 -4.57
N ASP A 142 -5.39 5.06 -4.83
CA ASP A 142 -6.85 5.00 -4.96
C ASP A 142 -7.54 5.04 -3.59
N TRP A 143 -8.55 5.88 -3.45
CA TRP A 143 -9.40 6.00 -2.26
C TRP A 143 -10.84 5.66 -2.64
N PHE A 144 -11.47 4.85 -1.81
CA PHE A 144 -12.84 4.38 -2.03
C PHE A 144 -13.77 4.93 -0.97
N ILE A 145 -14.91 5.44 -1.44
CA ILE A 145 -15.98 5.95 -0.60
C ILE A 145 -17.24 5.13 -0.88
N ALA A 146 -17.82 4.49 0.14
CA ALA A 146 -19.09 3.79 0.00
C ALA A 146 -20.17 4.50 0.81
N ALA A 147 -21.32 4.77 0.20
CA ALA A 147 -22.42 5.47 0.87
C ALA A 147 -23.75 4.73 0.73
N HIS A 148 -24.53 4.73 1.80
CA HIS A 148 -25.85 4.10 1.83
C HIS A 148 -26.81 4.83 2.78
N LEU A 149 -28.12 4.63 2.56
CA LEU A 149 -29.15 4.99 3.54
C LEU A 149 -29.21 3.90 4.64
N PRO A 150 -29.93 4.12 5.75
CA PRO A 150 -30.04 3.15 6.82
C PRO A 150 -30.58 1.79 6.34
N LYS A 151 -30.52 0.79 7.24
CA LYS A 151 -31.01 -0.56 6.98
C LYS A 151 -32.41 -0.51 6.35
N ASP A 152 -32.62 -1.35 5.33
CA ASP A 152 -33.93 -1.54 4.74
C ASP A 152 -34.92 -2.12 5.77
N ASP A 153 -36.02 -1.42 5.98
CA ASP A 153 -37.08 -1.79 6.92
C ASP A 153 -38.05 -2.82 6.34
N GLY A 154 -37.82 -3.26 5.10
CA GLY A 154 -38.63 -4.29 4.43
C GLY A 154 -40.05 -3.80 4.08
N ARG A 155 -40.29 -2.49 4.18
CA ARG A 155 -41.57 -1.88 3.84
C ARG A 155 -41.69 -1.79 2.33
N ILE A 156 -42.80 -2.32 1.81
CA ILE A 156 -43.12 -2.27 0.38
C ILE A 156 -43.60 -0.84 0.06
N GLU A 157 -42.83 -0.12 -0.75
CA GLU A 157 -43.25 1.17 -1.30
C GLU A 157 -44.01 0.94 -2.62
N GLN A 158 -45.21 1.50 -2.74
CA GLN A 158 -46.03 1.34 -3.94
C GLN A 158 -45.39 2.06 -5.13
N GLN A 159 -45.10 1.30 -6.19
CA GLN A 159 -44.56 1.82 -7.43
C GLN A 159 -45.51 2.88 -8.04
N GLY A 160 -45.02 4.10 -8.24
CA GLY A 160 -45.80 5.22 -8.80
C GLY A 160 -46.13 6.35 -7.82
N LEU A 161 -45.90 6.17 -6.51
CA LEU A 161 -45.94 7.28 -5.54
C LEU A 161 -44.56 7.95 -5.41
N PRO A 162 -44.48 9.27 -5.16
CA PRO A 162 -43.21 9.97 -5.02
C PRO A 162 -42.49 9.58 -3.72
N SER A 163 -41.67 8.52 -3.79
CA SER A 163 -40.74 8.11 -2.74
C SER A 163 -39.63 9.13 -2.53
N CYS A 164 -39.25 9.38 -1.29
CA CYS A 164 -38.11 10.23 -0.95
C CYS A 164 -36.82 9.70 -1.56
N SER A 165 -36.21 10.47 -2.46
CA SER A 165 -34.95 10.12 -3.10
C SER A 165 -33.82 10.98 -2.55
N TYR A 166 -32.66 10.38 -2.37
CA TYR A 166 -31.46 11.06 -1.89
C TYR A 166 -30.31 10.77 -2.86
N LEU A 167 -29.57 11.79 -3.25
CA LEU A 167 -28.37 11.66 -4.07
C LEU A 167 -27.16 12.12 -3.28
N LEU A 168 -26.05 11.39 -3.38
CA LEU A 168 -24.77 11.84 -2.84
C LEU A 168 -23.87 12.29 -3.98
N GLN A 169 -23.30 13.47 -3.85
CA GLN A 169 -22.25 14.01 -4.70
C GLN A 169 -20.99 14.26 -3.86
N PRO A 170 -19.99 13.37 -3.93
CA PRO A 170 -18.70 13.58 -3.29
C PRO A 170 -17.75 14.36 -4.19
N GLN A 171 -17.00 15.29 -3.59
CA GLN A 171 -15.96 16.08 -4.25
C GLN A 171 -14.67 16.05 -3.42
N MET A 172 -13.53 15.97 -4.09
CA MET A 172 -12.19 16.02 -3.51
C MET A 172 -11.53 17.35 -3.85
N TYR A 173 -11.06 18.06 -2.84
CA TYR A 173 -10.04 19.07 -2.99
C TYR A 173 -8.70 18.52 -2.52
N VAL A 174 -7.65 18.72 -3.30
CA VAL A 174 -6.28 18.28 -2.97
C VAL A 174 -5.35 19.48 -3.01
N ARG A 175 -4.51 19.62 -1.99
CA ARG A 175 -3.36 20.52 -1.99
C ARG A 175 -2.08 19.67 -1.98
N ARG A 176 -1.21 19.90 -2.95
CA ARG A 176 0.03 19.15 -3.17
C ARG A 176 1.25 20.04 -2.93
N ALA A 177 2.30 19.46 -2.38
CA ALA A 177 3.61 20.07 -2.25
C ALA A 177 4.48 19.69 -3.45
N VAL A 178 4.80 20.63 -4.34
CA VAL A 178 5.49 20.29 -5.61
C VAL A 178 6.98 20.01 -5.39
N ASP A 179 7.61 20.78 -4.51
CA ASP A 179 9.06 20.75 -4.31
C ASP A 179 9.43 20.10 -2.96
N THR A 180 8.87 18.93 -2.66
CA THR A 180 9.18 18.21 -1.41
C THR A 180 10.65 17.75 -1.40
N PRO A 181 11.48 18.20 -0.44
CA PRO A 181 12.88 17.81 -0.34
C PRO A 181 13.05 16.30 -0.12
N ILE A 182 14.05 15.72 -0.78
CA ILE A 182 14.43 14.32 -0.65
C ILE A 182 15.53 14.19 0.40
N LEU A 183 15.33 13.34 1.40
CA LEU A 183 16.38 12.94 2.33
C LEU A 183 17.21 11.84 1.68
N GLN A 184 18.44 12.20 1.32
CA GLN A 184 19.44 11.23 0.91
C GLN A 184 20.07 10.57 2.14
N THR A 185 20.49 9.33 1.98
CA THR A 185 21.00 8.53 3.08
C THR A 185 22.38 9.00 3.50
N ASP A 186 22.56 9.16 4.82
CA ASP A 186 23.78 9.66 5.47
C ASP A 186 24.22 11.07 5.03
N ILE A 187 23.36 11.82 4.34
CA ILE A 187 23.61 13.21 3.93
C ILE A 187 22.71 14.12 4.75
N PRO A 188 23.27 14.92 5.68
CA PRO A 188 22.50 15.86 6.48
C PRO A 188 21.98 17.02 5.64
N LEU A 189 20.69 17.34 5.80
CA LEU A 189 20.03 18.47 5.17
C LEU A 189 19.59 19.48 6.23
N THR A 190 20.06 20.72 6.13
CA THR A 190 19.61 21.81 7.00
C THR A 190 18.38 22.47 6.39
N ARG A 191 17.33 22.67 7.20
CA ARG A 191 16.12 23.38 6.80
C ARG A 191 15.64 24.35 7.85
N THR A 192 14.95 25.38 7.37
CA THR A 192 14.34 26.42 8.17
C THR A 192 12.82 26.20 8.20
N LEU A 193 12.27 26.06 9.39
CA LEU A 193 10.85 25.84 9.64
C LEU A 193 10.17 27.20 9.83
N THR A 194 9.51 27.68 8.78
CA THR A 194 8.70 28.91 8.76
C THR A 194 7.21 28.63 9.00
N GLN A 195 6.77 27.43 8.60
CA GLN A 195 5.40 26.93 8.73
C GLN A 195 5.28 25.93 9.88
N GLN A 196 4.04 25.50 10.19
CA GLN A 196 3.77 24.61 11.32
C GLN A 196 4.38 23.20 11.14
N HIS A 197 4.57 22.77 9.89
CA HIS A 197 5.16 21.47 9.54
C HIS A 197 6.01 21.60 8.27
N ALA A 198 7.14 20.90 8.20
CA ALA A 198 7.98 20.78 7.01
C ALA A 198 7.90 19.34 6.45
N PRO A 199 7.45 19.15 5.19
CA PRO A 199 7.38 17.83 4.57
C PRO A 199 8.72 17.44 3.92
N PHE A 200 9.05 16.16 4.01
CA PHE A 200 10.21 15.50 3.40
C PHE A 200 9.81 14.11 2.90
N ARG A 201 10.64 13.51 2.04
CA ARG A 201 10.48 12.13 1.60
C ARG A 201 11.81 11.39 1.58
N VAL A 202 11.77 10.10 1.90
CA VAL A 202 12.92 9.19 1.84
C VAL A 202 12.51 7.93 1.07
N PHE A 203 13.37 7.48 0.16
CA PHE A 203 13.13 6.24 -0.58
C PHE A 203 13.67 5.05 0.22
N VAL A 204 12.86 4.00 0.35
CA VAL A 204 13.26 2.76 1.04
C VAL A 204 13.49 1.67 -0.02
N PRO A 205 14.75 1.19 -0.19
CA PRO A 205 15.03 0.11 -1.13
C PRO A 205 14.51 -1.24 -0.62
N GLU A 206 14.32 -2.18 -1.55
CA GLU A 206 13.98 -3.57 -1.21
C GLU A 206 15.04 -4.20 -0.28
N PHE A 207 14.60 -5.19 0.50
CA PHE A 207 15.44 -5.87 1.51
C PHE A 207 15.92 -4.95 2.64
N SER A 208 15.27 -3.81 2.89
CA SER A 208 15.58 -2.95 4.06
C SER A 208 14.93 -3.51 5.33
N SER A 209 15.70 -3.61 6.43
CA SER A 209 15.19 -4.13 7.72
C SER A 209 14.74 -3.04 8.68
N LYS A 210 15.37 -1.86 8.61
CA LYS A 210 15.12 -0.74 9.51
C LYS A 210 15.36 0.59 8.80
N LEU A 211 14.55 1.60 9.11
CA LEU A 211 14.72 2.99 8.70
C LEU A 211 14.84 3.87 9.94
N ASP A 212 15.90 4.66 10.01
CA ASP A 212 16.18 5.59 11.10
C ASP A 212 16.30 7.02 10.57
N ILE A 213 15.68 7.96 11.26
CA ILE A 213 15.71 9.40 10.93
C ILE A 213 16.19 10.17 12.14
N PHE A 214 17.19 11.02 11.94
CA PHE A 214 17.89 11.74 12.98
C PHE A 214 17.74 13.25 12.81
N ILE A 215 17.51 13.95 13.92
CA ILE A 215 17.68 15.40 14.01
C ILE A 215 18.94 15.66 14.84
N HIS A 216 19.96 16.27 14.22
CA HIS A 216 21.29 16.45 14.82
C HIS A 216 21.42 17.77 15.59
N SER A 217 21.11 18.87 14.93
CA SER A 217 21.24 20.22 15.49
C SER A 217 19.94 20.97 15.28
N CYS A 218 19.58 21.79 16.26
CA CYS A 218 18.43 22.66 16.19
C CYS A 218 18.77 24.03 16.81
N SER A 219 18.24 25.08 16.20
CA SER A 219 18.36 26.46 16.68
C SER A 219 17.05 27.20 16.50
N VAL A 220 16.70 28.03 17.48
CA VAL A 220 15.48 28.86 17.48
C VAL A 220 15.90 30.31 17.27
N GLN A 221 15.36 30.98 16.24
CA GLN A 221 15.76 32.35 15.88
C GLN A 221 17.29 32.53 15.72
N SER A 222 17.97 31.52 15.16
CA SER A 222 19.44 31.47 14.99
C SER A 222 20.25 31.32 16.29
N ILE A 223 19.59 31.07 17.43
CA ILE A 223 20.25 30.73 18.70
C ILE A 223 20.25 29.20 18.83
N PRO A 224 21.40 28.53 18.96
CA PRO A 224 21.44 27.09 19.20
C PRO A 224 20.82 26.78 20.57
N VAL A 225 19.81 25.91 20.57
CA VAL A 225 19.09 25.46 21.78
C VAL A 225 19.17 23.94 21.83
N THR A 226 19.36 23.38 23.03
CA THR A 226 19.50 21.92 23.20
C THR A 226 18.17 21.18 23.28
N ASP A 227 17.08 21.86 23.68
CA ASP A 227 15.72 21.30 23.71
C ASP A 227 14.84 22.05 22.71
N CYS A 228 14.58 21.39 21.57
CA CYS A 228 13.67 21.90 20.56
C CYS A 228 12.37 21.10 20.59
N SER A 229 11.24 21.79 20.74
CA SER A 229 9.89 21.21 20.78
C SER A 229 9.42 20.73 19.39
N LEU A 230 10.25 19.93 18.72
CA LEU A 230 10.00 19.33 17.42
C LEU A 230 9.35 17.95 17.59
N SER A 231 8.61 17.53 16.58
CA SER A 231 8.11 16.16 16.47
C SER A 231 8.40 15.61 15.08
N ILE A 232 8.88 14.37 15.01
CA ILE A 232 9.08 13.65 13.76
C ILE A 232 7.86 12.77 13.56
N THR A 233 7.20 12.91 12.41
CA THR A 233 6.07 12.08 12.02
C THR A 233 6.43 11.32 10.75
N LEU A 234 6.34 10.00 10.81
CA LEU A 234 6.66 9.07 9.72
C LEU A 234 5.38 8.41 9.22
N GLY A 235 5.25 8.27 7.91
CA GLY A 235 4.12 7.55 7.29
C GLY A 235 3.09 8.48 6.65
N SER A 236 1.90 7.95 6.41
CA SER A 236 0.82 8.70 5.74
C SER A 236 -0.53 8.24 6.28
N ALA A 237 -1.45 9.18 6.47
CA ALA A 237 -2.73 8.92 7.12
C ALA A 237 -3.68 8.14 6.19
N SER A 238 -4.14 6.98 6.65
CA SER A 238 -5.07 6.10 5.91
C SER A 238 -6.44 5.93 6.57
N LEU A 239 -6.71 6.68 7.65
CA LEU A 239 -7.92 6.61 8.50
C LEU A 239 -8.15 5.26 9.20
N GLY A 240 -7.26 4.28 9.02
CA GLY A 240 -7.21 3.02 9.75
C GLY A 240 -6.21 3.03 10.91
N GLN A 241 -6.10 1.90 11.61
CA GLN A 241 -5.17 1.75 12.72
C GLN A 241 -3.71 1.84 12.25
N SER A 242 -2.89 2.57 13.03
CA SER A 242 -1.42 2.58 12.99
C SER A 242 -0.74 3.03 11.68
N SER A 243 -1.34 3.93 10.91
CA SER A 243 -0.79 4.39 9.61
C SER A 243 0.36 5.42 9.69
N VAL A 244 0.62 5.95 10.89
CA VAL A 244 1.59 7.01 11.14
C VAL A 244 2.30 6.72 12.47
N SER A 245 3.61 6.99 12.52
CA SER A 245 4.42 6.92 13.74
C SER A 245 4.96 8.30 14.08
N THR A 246 4.64 8.82 15.26
CA THR A 246 5.08 10.15 15.71
C THR A 246 5.97 10.03 16.94
N VAL A 247 7.16 10.63 16.87
CA VAL A 247 8.12 10.71 17.97
C VAL A 247 8.28 12.18 18.36
N ASN A 248 8.06 12.47 19.64
CA ASN A 248 8.29 13.80 20.19
C ASN A 248 9.77 13.95 20.55
N CYS A 249 10.39 15.02 20.06
CA CYS A 249 11.82 15.29 20.21
C CYS A 249 12.13 16.33 21.30
N SER A 250 11.21 16.55 22.26
CA SER A 250 11.43 17.47 23.39
C SER A 250 12.36 16.82 24.42
N GLY A 251 13.67 16.95 24.23
CA GLY A 251 14.69 16.36 25.09
C GLY A 251 16.10 16.84 24.76
N ASN A 252 17.05 16.58 25.67
CA ASN A 252 18.42 17.11 25.64
C ASN A 252 19.41 16.27 24.80
N GLU A 253 18.91 15.28 24.02
CA GLU A 253 19.70 14.32 23.23
C GLU A 253 19.35 14.38 21.73
N THR A 254 20.20 13.77 20.88
CA THR A 254 19.92 13.63 19.44
C THR A 254 18.63 12.83 19.22
N CYS A 255 17.60 13.49 18.68
CA CYS A 255 16.32 12.84 18.46
C CYS A 255 16.40 11.84 17.29
N SER A 256 15.94 10.61 17.53
CA SER A 256 15.86 9.59 16.49
C SER A 256 14.46 8.98 16.44
N ALA A 257 13.94 8.84 15.21
CA ALA A 257 12.72 8.09 14.93
C ALA A 257 13.09 6.85 14.13
N SER A 258 12.70 5.67 14.62
CA SER A 258 13.05 4.38 14.03
C SER A 258 11.82 3.60 13.59
N LEU A 259 11.93 2.88 12.49
CA LEU A 259 10.87 2.09 11.88
C LEU A 259 11.40 0.70 11.51
N SER A 260 10.88 -0.34 12.15
CA SER A 260 11.18 -1.74 11.85
C SER A 260 10.32 -2.25 10.68
N SER A 261 10.91 -3.05 9.78
CA SER A 261 10.25 -3.61 8.59
C SER A 261 9.56 -2.53 7.72
N PRO A 262 10.31 -1.53 7.23
CA PRO A 262 9.77 -0.43 6.42
C PRO A 262 9.23 -0.92 5.07
N PRO A 263 8.23 -0.23 4.47
CA PRO A 263 7.69 -0.58 3.15
C PRO A 263 8.79 -0.54 2.08
N TRP A 264 8.86 -1.57 1.25
CA TRP A 264 9.90 -1.72 0.23
C TRP A 264 9.53 -1.02 -1.08
N ASN A 265 10.57 -0.60 -1.81
CA ASN A 265 10.45 0.06 -3.12
C ASN A 265 9.45 1.22 -3.13
N THR A 266 9.41 1.98 -2.03
CA THR A 266 8.37 2.98 -1.77
C THR A 266 8.98 4.21 -1.11
N TRP A 267 8.39 5.36 -1.40
CA TRP A 267 8.70 6.62 -0.73
C TRP A 267 7.96 6.71 0.61
N VAL A 268 8.70 6.78 1.71
CA VAL A 268 8.16 7.07 3.03
C VAL A 268 8.15 8.58 3.24
N ARG A 269 6.99 9.12 3.63
CA ARG A 269 6.87 10.52 4.00
C ARG A 269 7.35 10.75 5.42
N VAL A 270 8.05 11.86 5.58
CA VAL A 270 8.62 12.32 6.85
C VAL A 270 8.18 13.76 7.02
N SER A 271 7.60 14.11 8.15
CA SER A 271 7.30 15.51 8.44
C SER A 271 7.81 15.91 9.80
N VAL A 272 8.46 17.06 9.86
CA VAL A 272 8.91 17.66 11.11
C VAL A 272 7.92 18.74 11.49
N GLY A 273 7.21 18.53 12.60
CA GLY A 273 6.31 19.51 13.19
C GLY A 273 6.95 20.25 14.35
N THR A 274 6.38 21.39 14.70
CA THR A 274 6.70 22.10 15.95
C THR A 274 5.42 22.40 16.73
N SER A 275 5.50 22.31 18.06
CA SER A 275 4.40 22.75 18.93
C SER A 275 4.38 24.27 19.15
N GLN A 276 5.47 24.97 18.81
CA GLN A 276 5.60 26.42 19.01
C GLN A 276 5.08 27.18 17.80
N VAL A 277 4.13 28.08 18.01
CA VAL A 277 3.53 28.88 16.94
C VAL A 277 4.39 30.15 16.73
N ASN A 278 4.59 30.56 15.48
CA ASN A 278 5.30 31.80 15.09
C ASN A 278 6.79 31.88 15.49
N THR A 279 7.48 30.76 15.63
CA THR A 279 8.93 30.72 15.84
C THR A 279 9.62 30.10 14.64
N THR A 280 10.67 30.75 14.13
CA THR A 280 11.52 30.18 13.11
C THR A 280 12.54 29.26 13.78
N MET A 281 12.49 27.98 13.41
CA MET A 281 13.43 26.97 13.91
C MET A 281 14.25 26.45 12.75
N THR A 282 15.56 26.40 12.89
CA THR A 282 16.44 25.81 11.88
C THR A 282 17.03 24.52 12.43
N PHE A 283 16.88 23.43 11.69
CA PHE A 283 17.31 22.11 12.13
C PHE A 283 18.03 21.35 11.02
N THR A 284 18.85 20.38 11.41
CA THR A 284 19.56 19.49 10.49
C THR A 284 19.03 18.07 10.62
N ILE A 285 18.52 17.51 9.52
CA ILE A 285 17.90 16.18 9.45
C ILE A 285 18.71 15.25 8.54
N SER A 286 18.81 13.98 8.90
CA SER A 286 19.39 12.93 8.06
C SER A 286 18.60 11.64 8.17
N ALA A 287 18.65 10.79 7.14
CA ALA A 287 18.05 9.46 7.16
C ALA A 287 19.13 8.39 6.96
N ASN A 288 18.95 7.22 7.57
CA ASN A 288 19.78 6.04 7.39
C ASN A 288 18.85 4.81 7.31
N TYR A 289 19.14 3.86 6.42
CA TYR A 289 18.47 2.57 6.43
C TYR A 289 19.47 1.46 6.72
N THR A 290 19.05 0.48 7.50
CA THR A 290 19.82 -0.74 7.71
C THR A 290 19.45 -1.73 6.61
N ALA A 291 20.41 -2.05 5.75
CA ALA A 291 20.28 -3.15 4.81
C ALA A 291 19.90 -4.43 5.59
N GLY A 292 18.80 -5.04 5.19
CA GLY A 292 18.35 -6.31 5.73
C GLY A 292 18.98 -7.48 4.97
N CYS A 293 18.26 -8.58 4.94
CA CYS A 293 18.76 -9.82 4.39
C CYS A 293 18.58 -9.93 2.88
N LEU A 294 19.68 -9.94 2.13
CA LEU A 294 19.66 -10.18 0.69
C LEU A 294 19.61 -11.68 0.38
N PRO A 295 18.92 -12.08 -0.71
CA PRO A 295 18.97 -13.43 -1.22
C PRO A 295 20.35 -13.72 -1.84
N SER A 296 20.72 -15.01 -1.90
CA SER A 296 21.91 -15.43 -2.63
C SER A 296 21.77 -15.09 -4.12
N SER A 297 22.82 -14.57 -4.74
CA SER A 297 22.83 -14.29 -6.17
C SER A 297 22.63 -15.59 -6.97
N VAL A 298 21.64 -15.60 -7.86
CA VAL A 298 21.43 -16.70 -8.80
C VAL A 298 22.25 -16.40 -10.07
N PRO A 299 23.15 -17.30 -10.52
CA PRO A 299 23.87 -17.14 -11.78
C PRO A 299 22.89 -17.00 -12.95
N LEU A 300 23.26 -16.20 -13.95
CA LEU A 300 22.47 -15.94 -15.15
C LEU A 300 22.47 -17.14 -16.14
N ASP A 301 22.36 -18.38 -15.66
CA ASP A 301 22.23 -19.57 -16.50
C ASP A 301 20.76 -19.79 -16.85
N VAL A 302 20.31 -19.03 -17.85
CA VAL A 302 18.94 -19.04 -18.37
C VAL A 302 18.73 -20.29 -19.24
N ASN A 303 18.63 -21.47 -18.64
CA ASN A 303 17.90 -22.59 -19.25
C ASN A 303 16.47 -22.60 -18.68
N ILE A 304 15.74 -21.50 -18.94
CA ILE A 304 14.34 -21.37 -18.51
C ILE A 304 13.49 -22.26 -19.41
N SER A 305 13.29 -23.51 -18.98
CA SER A 305 12.15 -24.27 -19.46
C SER A 305 10.90 -23.62 -18.86
N PHE A 306 10.24 -22.75 -19.63
CA PHE A 306 8.88 -22.33 -19.29
C PHE A 306 8.06 -23.61 -19.11
N PRO A 307 7.29 -23.75 -18.01
CA PRO A 307 6.30 -24.81 -17.93
C PRO A 307 5.23 -24.51 -19.00
N LEU A 308 5.47 -24.94 -20.23
CA LEU A 308 4.44 -24.94 -21.27
C LEU A 308 3.41 -25.95 -20.83
N SER A 309 2.28 -25.46 -20.30
CA SER A 309 1.03 -26.20 -20.28
C SER A 309 0.80 -26.75 -21.69
N THR A 310 0.89 -28.06 -21.81
CA THR A 310 0.97 -28.80 -23.06
C THR A 310 -0.24 -28.54 -23.97
N SER A 311 -0.09 -27.66 -24.96
CA SER A 311 -0.79 -27.84 -26.24
C SER A 311 0.17 -28.58 -27.17
N SER A 312 -0.20 -29.80 -27.55
CA SER A 312 0.64 -30.81 -28.21
C SER A 312 1.07 -30.47 -29.65
N LEU A 313 0.97 -29.22 -30.08
CA LEU A 313 1.22 -28.79 -31.46
C LEU A 313 2.52 -28.00 -31.62
N LEU A 314 3.03 -27.34 -30.58
CA LEU A 314 4.25 -26.50 -30.67
C LEU A 314 5.57 -27.26 -30.47
N SER A 315 5.55 -28.46 -29.89
CA SER A 315 6.77 -29.25 -29.64
C SER A 315 7.43 -29.80 -30.92
N SER A 316 6.67 -29.93 -32.00
CA SER A 316 7.15 -30.45 -33.30
C SER A 316 7.88 -29.41 -34.14
N LEU A 317 7.67 -28.11 -33.89
CA LEU A 317 8.28 -27.04 -34.68
C LEU A 317 9.66 -26.64 -34.15
N LEU A 318 9.87 -26.64 -32.82
CA LEU A 318 11.17 -26.31 -32.23
C LEU A 318 12.22 -27.40 -32.46
N SER A 319 11.84 -28.67 -32.56
CA SER A 319 12.75 -29.79 -32.82
C SER A 319 13.36 -29.76 -34.24
N SER A 320 12.77 -28.98 -35.17
CA SER A 320 13.33 -28.76 -36.51
C SER A 320 14.38 -27.64 -36.58
N LEU A 321 14.43 -26.73 -35.61
CA LEU A 321 15.30 -25.55 -35.61
C LEU A 321 16.63 -25.76 -34.86
N LEU A 322 16.75 -26.81 -34.04
CA LEU A 322 17.96 -27.11 -33.25
C LEU A 322 18.88 -28.18 -33.89
N SER A 323 18.64 -28.60 -35.13
CA SER A 323 19.43 -29.65 -35.81
C SER A 323 20.55 -29.12 -36.72
N SER A 324 21.03 -27.88 -36.51
CA SER A 324 22.16 -27.33 -37.28
C SER A 324 23.24 -26.68 -36.42
N SER A 325 24.03 -27.50 -35.72
CA SER A 325 25.49 -27.28 -35.54
C SER A 325 26.15 -28.50 -34.89
N GLN A 326 26.66 -29.40 -35.73
CA GLN A 326 27.68 -30.38 -35.35
C GLN A 326 29.08 -29.73 -35.29
N ASN A 327 29.95 -30.40 -34.54
CA ASN A 327 31.40 -30.21 -34.31
C ASN A 327 31.75 -29.28 -33.13
N SER A 328 32.53 -29.68 -32.12
CA SER A 328 33.63 -30.65 -32.11
C SER A 328 33.97 -31.18 -30.71
N SER A 329 34.16 -32.51 -30.63
CA SER A 329 35.04 -33.34 -29.77
C SER A 329 35.61 -32.82 -28.45
N GLY A 330 35.34 -33.57 -27.37
CA GLY A 330 36.13 -33.62 -26.15
C GLY A 330 35.45 -34.47 -25.07
N GLY A 331 35.53 -35.80 -25.18
CA GLY A 331 34.92 -36.71 -24.23
C GLY A 331 35.63 -36.72 -22.87
N VAL A 332 34.87 -36.53 -21.79
CA VAL A 332 35.18 -37.07 -20.46
C VAL A 332 33.88 -37.59 -19.85
N SER A 333 34.00 -38.80 -19.34
CA SER A 333 32.99 -39.72 -18.80
C SER A 333 32.20 -39.19 -17.59
N GLN A 334 30.97 -39.69 -17.49
CA GLN A 334 30.11 -39.69 -16.30
C GLN A 334 30.90 -39.96 -15.01
N ASN A 335 30.64 -39.14 -13.99
CA ASN A 335 30.42 -39.66 -12.65
C ASN A 335 29.50 -38.73 -11.85
N SER A 336 28.43 -39.34 -11.37
CA SER A 336 27.51 -38.85 -10.35
C SER A 336 28.20 -38.54 -9.02
N SER A 337 27.52 -37.69 -8.23
CA SER A 337 27.77 -37.37 -6.82
C SER A 337 28.98 -36.48 -6.51
N GLY A 338 28.69 -35.25 -6.10
CA GLY A 338 29.67 -34.31 -5.58
C GLY A 338 29.03 -32.95 -5.40
N GLY A 339 28.66 -32.63 -4.16
CA GLY A 339 28.13 -31.33 -3.80
C GLY A 339 29.09 -30.23 -4.22
N VAL A 340 28.59 -29.25 -4.98
CA VAL A 340 29.26 -27.98 -5.15
C VAL A 340 28.65 -27.04 -4.12
N SER A 341 29.29 -27.02 -2.95
CA SER A 341 29.12 -25.96 -1.96
C SER A 341 29.60 -24.64 -2.56
N VAL A 342 28.67 -23.83 -3.05
CA VAL A 342 28.91 -22.39 -3.19
C VAL A 342 28.30 -21.76 -1.94
N TYR A 343 29.15 -21.46 -0.95
CA TYR A 343 28.79 -20.54 0.11
C TYR A 343 28.57 -19.16 -0.54
N SER A 344 27.32 -18.89 -0.92
CA SER A 344 26.78 -17.54 -1.02
C SER A 344 25.81 -17.44 0.15
N GLU A 345 26.25 -16.85 1.26
CA GLU A 345 25.48 -16.68 2.51
C GLU A 345 24.30 -15.72 2.29
N GLY A 346 23.29 -16.16 1.55
CA GLY A 346 21.99 -15.48 1.50
C GLY A 346 21.24 -15.79 2.79
N CYS A 347 20.78 -14.74 3.49
CA CYS A 347 20.08 -14.91 4.77
C CYS A 347 18.55 -14.94 4.62
N VAL A 348 18.04 -15.03 3.39
CA VAL A 348 16.61 -15.21 3.05
C VAL A 348 16.47 -16.14 1.84
N GLN A 349 15.39 -16.92 1.82
CA GLN A 349 14.93 -17.67 0.63
C GLN A 349 13.77 -16.96 -0.07
N THR A 350 13.88 -16.77 -1.39
CA THR A 350 12.83 -16.16 -2.23
C THR A 350 12.47 -17.07 -3.41
N PRO A 351 11.57 -18.06 -3.21
CA PRO A 351 11.07 -18.89 -4.29
C PRO A 351 10.39 -18.06 -5.38
N LEU A 352 10.52 -18.49 -6.64
CA LEU A 352 9.81 -17.88 -7.76
C LEU A 352 8.32 -18.20 -7.70
N VAL A 353 7.50 -17.16 -7.80
CA VAL A 353 6.04 -17.24 -7.81
C VAL A 353 5.53 -16.80 -9.18
N LEU A 354 4.79 -17.68 -9.84
CA LEU A 354 4.08 -17.40 -11.08
C LEU A 354 2.69 -16.85 -10.75
N ARG A 355 2.36 -15.68 -11.31
CA ARG A 355 1.01 -15.10 -11.29
C ARG A 355 0.30 -15.48 -12.58
N GLU A 356 -0.77 -16.27 -12.47
CA GLU A 356 -1.63 -16.67 -13.58
C GLU A 356 -2.99 -15.97 -13.47
N VAL A 357 -3.34 -15.17 -14.47
CA VAL A 357 -4.64 -14.50 -14.56
C VAL A 357 -5.55 -15.34 -15.44
N GLN A 358 -6.62 -15.89 -14.87
CA GLN A 358 -7.57 -16.73 -15.60
C GLN A 358 -8.81 -15.92 -16.04
N ASP A 359 -9.36 -15.10 -15.14
CA ASP A 359 -10.53 -14.25 -15.41
C ASP A 359 -10.59 -13.06 -14.41
N VAL A 360 -11.64 -12.24 -14.48
CA VAL A 360 -11.93 -11.14 -13.55
C VAL A 360 -12.09 -11.68 -12.13
N PHE A 361 -11.26 -11.23 -11.20
CA PHE A 361 -11.15 -11.77 -9.84
C PHE A 361 -10.88 -13.28 -9.78
N SER A 362 -10.13 -13.81 -10.76
CA SER A 362 -9.62 -15.17 -10.77
C SER A 362 -8.13 -15.12 -11.11
N VAL A 363 -7.31 -14.99 -10.06
CA VAL A 363 -5.86 -14.94 -10.16
C VAL A 363 -5.29 -16.03 -9.27
N HIS A 364 -4.36 -16.83 -9.78
CA HIS A 364 -3.68 -17.87 -9.03
C HIS A 364 -2.18 -17.57 -8.93
N PHE A 365 -1.64 -17.72 -7.73
CA PHE A 365 -0.20 -17.65 -7.50
C PHE A 365 0.32 -19.05 -7.23
N THR A 366 1.23 -19.53 -8.08
CA THR A 366 1.81 -20.86 -8.01
C THR A 366 3.31 -20.77 -7.84
N VAL A 367 3.87 -21.56 -6.91
CA VAL A 367 5.33 -21.64 -6.73
C VAL A 367 5.89 -22.58 -7.79
N VAL A 368 6.91 -22.16 -8.53
CA VAL A 368 7.43 -22.90 -9.72
C VAL A 368 7.89 -24.33 -9.38
N ASN A 369 8.44 -24.54 -8.18
CA ASN A 369 8.90 -25.84 -7.70
C ASN A 369 7.83 -26.64 -6.95
N GLY A 370 6.56 -26.20 -6.99
CA GLY A 370 5.44 -26.80 -6.27
C GLY A 370 5.42 -26.41 -4.80
N ASN A 371 6.06 -27.21 -3.94
CA ASN A 371 5.98 -27.01 -2.49
C ASN A 371 7.11 -26.12 -1.95
N VAL A 372 6.84 -25.41 -0.85
CA VAL A 372 7.81 -24.53 -0.19
C VAL A 372 8.47 -25.27 0.97
N THR A 373 9.79 -25.43 0.91
CA THR A 373 10.60 -25.90 2.04
C THR A 373 10.90 -24.73 2.96
N THR A 374 10.36 -24.75 4.18
CA THR A 374 10.63 -23.72 5.19
C THR A 374 11.72 -24.20 6.15
N LEU A 375 12.61 -23.30 6.54
CA LEU A 375 13.73 -23.59 7.43
C LEU A 375 13.58 -22.83 8.75
N SER A 376 14.27 -23.30 9.80
CA SER A 376 14.31 -22.61 11.10
C SER A 376 15.28 -21.43 11.14
N HIS A 377 16.39 -21.49 10.41
CA HIS A 377 17.51 -20.55 10.48
C HIS A 377 17.44 -19.41 9.46
N ILE A 378 16.72 -19.62 8.36
CA ILE A 378 16.55 -18.65 7.28
C ILE A 378 15.05 -18.53 6.99
N PRO A 379 14.46 -17.32 7.04
CA PRO A 379 13.08 -17.11 6.65
C PRO A 379 12.91 -17.26 5.13
N THR A 380 11.76 -17.78 4.74
CA THR A 380 11.35 -17.87 3.33
C THR A 380 10.24 -16.85 3.11
N PHE A 381 10.29 -16.05 2.05
CA PHE A 381 9.15 -15.22 1.68
C PHE A 381 8.74 -15.36 0.22
N LEU A 382 7.44 -15.21 -0.02
CA LEU A 382 6.83 -15.20 -1.35
C LEU A 382 6.32 -13.79 -1.66
N THR A 383 6.59 -13.33 -2.88
CA THR A 383 6.11 -12.04 -3.38
C THR A 383 4.81 -12.25 -4.15
N LEU A 384 3.77 -11.51 -3.78
CA LEU A 384 2.42 -11.60 -4.33
C LEU A 384 2.00 -10.22 -4.85
N GLU A 385 2.17 -9.99 -6.14
CA GLU A 385 1.81 -8.71 -6.76
C GLU A 385 0.31 -8.65 -7.07
N LEU A 386 -0.40 -7.75 -6.39
CA LEU A 386 -1.83 -7.51 -6.54
C LEU A 386 -2.08 -6.19 -7.26
N GLU A 387 -2.78 -6.25 -8.39
CA GLU A 387 -3.11 -5.08 -9.19
C GLU A 387 -4.38 -4.40 -8.69
N SER A 388 -4.64 -3.17 -9.16
CA SER A 388 -5.88 -2.45 -8.82
C SER A 388 -7.15 -3.19 -9.21
N ALA A 389 -7.10 -4.02 -10.25
CA ALA A 389 -8.22 -4.86 -10.69
C ALA A 389 -8.53 -6.00 -9.71
N ASP A 390 -7.55 -6.46 -8.90
CA ASP A 390 -7.73 -7.60 -8.01
C ASP A 390 -8.39 -7.20 -6.68
N THR A 391 -8.32 -5.92 -6.33
CA THR A 391 -8.84 -5.36 -5.06
C THR A 391 -10.35 -5.41 -4.91
N GLY A 392 -11.08 -5.69 -5.99
CA GLY A 392 -12.53 -5.85 -5.99
C GLY A 392 -13.00 -7.25 -5.57
N GLY A 393 -12.10 -8.21 -5.35
CA GLY A 393 -12.41 -9.56 -4.90
C GLY A 393 -11.93 -9.85 -3.47
N VAL A 394 -11.60 -11.12 -3.24
CA VAL A 394 -11.13 -11.66 -1.96
C VAL A 394 -9.80 -12.37 -2.19
N LEU A 395 -8.79 -12.03 -1.39
CA LEU A 395 -7.54 -12.78 -1.36
C LEU A 395 -7.71 -14.00 -0.44
N LEU A 396 -7.54 -15.19 -1.01
CA LEU A 396 -7.54 -16.47 -0.32
C LEU A 396 -6.11 -16.98 -0.20
N LEU A 397 -5.69 -17.27 1.03
CA LEU A 397 -4.43 -17.92 1.34
C LEU A 397 -4.73 -19.22 2.08
N GLN A 398 -4.16 -20.32 1.59
CA GLN A 398 -4.23 -21.62 2.24
C GLN A 398 -2.82 -22.21 2.40
N LEU A 399 -2.53 -22.68 3.61
CA LEU A 399 -1.32 -23.41 3.97
C LEU A 399 -1.69 -24.86 4.28
N ASP A 400 -0.94 -25.80 3.73
CA ASP A 400 -1.09 -27.24 3.98
C ASP A 400 0.27 -27.85 4.37
N LEU A 401 0.41 -28.29 5.61
CA LEU A 401 1.63 -28.87 6.15
C LEU A 401 1.75 -30.35 5.75
N ASN A 402 2.84 -30.70 5.06
CA ASN A 402 3.16 -32.09 4.79
C ASN A 402 3.87 -32.72 6.00
N THR A 403 3.10 -33.38 6.87
CA THR A 403 3.60 -34.02 8.10
C THR A 403 4.66 -35.09 7.86
N SER A 404 4.65 -35.75 6.69
CA SER A 404 5.64 -36.79 6.34
C SER A 404 7.04 -36.24 6.00
N SER A 405 7.12 -34.94 5.71
CA SER A 405 8.35 -34.26 5.28
C SER A 405 9.06 -33.47 6.38
N VAL A 406 8.53 -33.51 7.60
CA VAL A 406 9.02 -32.76 8.74
C VAL A 406 10.30 -33.39 9.27
N ILE A 407 11.35 -32.58 9.44
CA ILE A 407 12.67 -33.03 9.91
C ILE A 407 13.05 -32.24 11.16
N GLY A 408 13.46 -32.95 12.23
CA GLY A 408 13.97 -32.36 13.47
C GLY A 408 12.89 -32.08 14.53
N PRO A 409 13.22 -31.38 15.64
CA PRO A 409 12.30 -31.03 16.73
C PRO A 409 11.31 -29.92 16.33
N PHE A 410 10.43 -30.23 15.40
CA PHE A 410 9.39 -29.37 14.86
C PHE A 410 8.29 -29.08 15.89
N ASP A 411 7.93 -27.81 16.04
CA ASP A 411 6.73 -27.39 16.79
C ASP A 411 5.63 -26.92 15.83
N SER A 412 5.93 -25.92 15.01
CA SER A 412 4.97 -25.36 14.06
C SER A 412 5.65 -24.55 12.96
N VAL A 413 4.97 -24.36 11.83
CA VAL A 413 5.34 -23.31 10.87
C VAL A 413 4.49 -22.09 11.18
N ARG A 414 5.16 -20.95 11.38
CA ARG A 414 4.50 -19.65 11.48
C ARG A 414 4.62 -18.93 10.14
N ALA A 415 3.53 -18.33 9.69
CA ALA A 415 3.52 -17.48 8.52
C ALA A 415 2.90 -16.12 8.82
N CYS A 416 3.41 -15.07 8.20
CA CYS A 416 2.86 -13.72 8.28
C CYS A 416 2.59 -13.21 6.86
N LEU A 417 1.33 -12.90 6.58
CA LEU A 417 0.92 -12.23 5.35
C LEU A 417 0.83 -10.72 5.61
N THR A 418 1.70 -9.95 4.98
CA THR A 418 1.80 -8.49 5.18
C THR A 418 1.80 -7.73 3.85
N PRO A 419 1.09 -6.58 3.78
CA PRO A 419 1.16 -5.69 2.64
C PRO A 419 2.42 -4.80 2.70
N SER A 420 3.02 -4.51 1.55
CA SER A 420 4.10 -3.54 1.31
C SER A 420 5.46 -3.80 1.98
N ALA A 421 5.56 -4.64 3.00
CA ALA A 421 6.81 -5.07 3.62
C ALA A 421 6.69 -6.50 4.18
N PRO A 422 7.72 -7.35 4.06
CA PRO A 422 7.76 -8.62 4.78
C PRO A 422 8.28 -8.48 6.20
N VAL A 423 7.85 -9.40 7.06
CA VAL A 423 8.46 -9.61 8.38
C VAL A 423 9.64 -10.56 8.21
N LEU A 424 10.86 -10.10 8.50
CA LEU A 424 12.07 -10.89 8.32
C LEU A 424 12.42 -11.78 9.53
N GLN A 425 11.82 -11.52 10.69
CA GLN A 425 12.06 -12.29 11.92
C GLN A 425 10.73 -12.78 12.50
N LEU A 426 10.43 -14.06 12.35
CA LEU A 426 9.20 -14.64 12.88
C LEU A 426 9.52 -15.40 14.17
N ASN A 427 9.57 -14.67 15.28
CA ASN A 427 9.70 -15.28 16.61
C ASN A 427 8.31 -15.61 17.21
N THR A 428 8.27 -16.49 18.22
CA THR A 428 7.01 -16.89 18.88
C THR A 428 6.27 -15.75 19.57
N SER A 429 6.99 -14.73 20.05
CA SER A 429 6.48 -13.59 20.82
C SER A 429 6.12 -12.35 19.99
N GLN A 430 6.59 -12.25 18.74
CA GLN A 430 6.38 -11.06 17.90
C GLN A 430 5.07 -11.17 17.12
N SER A 431 4.35 -10.04 17.04
CA SER A 431 3.20 -9.88 16.14
C SER A 431 3.67 -9.85 14.69
N CYS A 432 2.78 -10.21 13.75
CA CYS A 432 3.05 -10.12 12.32
C CYS A 432 2.96 -8.68 11.79
N ASP A 433 3.23 -7.67 12.62
CA ASP A 433 3.08 -6.27 12.23
C ASP A 433 4.30 -5.82 11.43
N ALA A 434 4.05 -5.17 10.31
CA ALA A 434 5.05 -4.46 9.54
C ALA A 434 4.88 -2.95 9.76
N ALA A 435 5.81 -2.14 9.27
CA ALA A 435 5.68 -0.69 9.35
C ALA A 435 4.33 -0.21 8.79
N PHE A 436 3.62 0.61 9.57
CA PHE A 436 2.33 1.23 9.24
C PHE A 436 1.14 0.29 9.00
N MET A 437 1.35 -1.03 9.07
CA MET A 437 0.38 -2.02 8.63
C MET A 437 0.38 -3.25 9.54
N THR A 438 -0.82 -3.67 9.94
CA THR A 438 -0.99 -4.92 10.67
C THR A 438 -1.00 -6.10 9.70
N GLY A 439 -0.18 -7.11 9.99
CA GLY A 439 -0.15 -8.35 9.21
C GLY A 439 -1.06 -9.42 9.77
N TYR A 440 -1.28 -10.46 8.97
CA TYR A 440 -2.12 -11.58 9.34
C TYR A 440 -1.27 -12.81 9.70
N PRO A 441 -1.26 -13.24 10.98
CA PRO A 441 -0.59 -14.46 11.39
C PRO A 441 -1.36 -15.71 10.95
N LEU A 442 -0.66 -16.70 10.44
CA LEU A 442 -1.13 -18.07 10.29
C LEU A 442 -0.16 -19.03 10.97
N ARG A 443 -0.69 -20.16 11.45
CA ARG A 443 0.11 -21.22 12.07
C ARG A 443 -0.42 -22.56 11.60
N VAL A 444 0.50 -23.46 11.25
CA VAL A 444 0.21 -24.88 11.00
C VAL A 444 1.11 -25.74 11.87
N ASN A 445 0.57 -26.83 12.39
CA ASN A 445 1.30 -27.78 13.22
C ASN A 445 0.82 -29.21 12.92
N SER A 446 1.37 -30.20 13.63
CA SER A 446 1.02 -31.62 13.38
C SER A 446 -0.44 -31.97 13.72
N SER A 447 -1.13 -31.16 14.54
CA SER A 447 -2.56 -31.34 14.87
C SER A 447 -3.49 -30.60 13.91
N GLU A 448 -3.10 -29.40 13.50
CA GLU A 448 -3.81 -28.49 12.58
C GLU A 448 -2.91 -28.28 11.37
N THR A 449 -2.97 -29.24 10.45
CA THR A 449 -2.11 -29.24 9.26
C THR A 449 -2.54 -28.21 8.23
N LYS A 450 -3.76 -27.67 8.33
CA LYS A 450 -4.32 -26.71 7.38
C LYS A 450 -4.69 -25.40 8.06
N ALA A 451 -4.25 -24.29 7.46
CA ALA A 451 -4.66 -22.95 7.84
C ALA A 451 -5.18 -22.21 6.61
N VAL A 452 -6.29 -21.49 6.77
CA VAL A 452 -6.92 -20.70 5.71
C VAL A 452 -7.05 -19.27 6.20
N LEU A 453 -6.83 -18.29 5.34
CA LEU A 453 -7.04 -16.88 5.58
C LEU A 453 -7.76 -16.26 4.38
N ARG A 454 -8.79 -15.46 4.65
CA ARG A 454 -9.54 -14.71 3.65
C ARG A 454 -9.44 -13.23 3.96
N VAL A 455 -8.96 -12.42 3.01
CA VAL A 455 -8.86 -10.97 3.14
C VAL A 455 -9.79 -10.34 2.09
N PRO A 456 -10.99 -9.88 2.47
CA PRO A 456 -11.92 -9.25 1.55
C PRO A 456 -11.41 -7.86 1.16
N PHE A 457 -11.54 -7.53 -0.13
CA PHE A 457 -11.05 -6.29 -0.71
C PHE A 457 -9.60 -6.00 -0.29
N PRO A 458 -8.62 -6.82 -0.73
CA PRO A 458 -7.21 -6.61 -0.42
C PRO A 458 -6.73 -5.29 -1.03
N ARG A 459 -5.68 -4.69 -0.47
CA ARG A 459 -5.09 -3.45 -0.99
C ARG A 459 -4.28 -3.72 -2.27
N ALA A 460 -4.31 -2.77 -3.22
CA ALA A 460 -3.56 -2.80 -4.48
C ALA A 460 -2.07 -2.50 -4.26
N VAL A 461 -1.35 -3.43 -3.63
CA VAL A 461 0.08 -3.33 -3.32
C VAL A 461 0.73 -4.70 -3.49
N THR A 462 2.05 -4.75 -3.45
CA THR A 462 2.77 -6.03 -3.31
C THR A 462 2.57 -6.57 -1.90
N TRP A 463 2.05 -7.79 -1.80
CA TRP A 463 1.93 -8.53 -0.56
C TRP A 463 3.09 -9.51 -0.42
N TYR A 464 3.50 -9.75 0.83
CA TYR A 464 4.55 -10.68 1.16
C TYR A 464 4.02 -11.73 2.13
N LEU A 465 4.23 -13.00 1.79
CA LEU A 465 4.01 -14.11 2.71
C LEU A 465 5.35 -14.59 3.22
N SER A 466 5.67 -14.28 4.48
CA SER A 466 6.87 -14.76 5.16
C SER A 466 6.54 -16.04 5.93
N LEU A 467 7.41 -17.05 5.86
CA LEU A 467 7.27 -18.34 6.53
C LEU A 467 8.57 -18.71 7.24
N GLN A 468 8.45 -19.24 8.45
CA GLN A 468 9.59 -19.76 9.21
C GLN A 468 9.15 -20.95 10.08
N THR A 469 10.00 -21.97 10.15
CA THR A 469 9.77 -23.11 11.06
C THR A 469 10.20 -22.74 12.48
N ILE A 470 9.31 -22.97 13.44
CA ILE A 470 9.53 -22.74 14.88
C ILE A 470 9.81 -24.08 15.56
N CYS A 471 10.73 -24.07 16.52
CA CYS A 471 11.01 -25.21 17.41
C CYS A 471 10.77 -24.82 18.87
N ASN A 472 10.46 -25.81 19.72
CA ASN A 472 10.20 -25.61 21.14
C ASN A 472 11.47 -25.27 21.97
N ASN A 473 12.66 -25.70 21.52
CA ASN A 473 13.93 -25.42 22.20
C ASN A 473 14.95 -24.78 21.23
N SER A 474 15.39 -23.55 21.54
CA SER A 474 16.28 -22.75 20.69
C SER A 474 17.68 -23.36 20.51
N MET A 475 18.14 -24.18 21.46
CA MET A 475 19.49 -24.77 21.39
C MET A 475 19.61 -25.95 20.41
N VAL A 476 18.48 -26.58 20.05
CA VAL A 476 18.43 -27.78 19.18
C VAL A 476 17.79 -27.49 17.81
N CYS A 477 17.39 -26.24 17.55
CA CYS A 477 16.66 -25.83 16.35
C CYS A 477 17.58 -25.59 15.12
N ARG A 478 18.75 -26.24 15.06
CA ARG A 478 19.61 -26.23 13.86
C ARG A 478 19.17 -27.35 12.93
N ASN A 479 18.86 -27.01 11.69
CA ASN A 479 18.39 -27.92 10.63
C ASN A 479 16.99 -28.53 10.85
N VAL A 480 16.03 -27.72 11.31
CA VAL A 480 14.61 -28.10 11.27
C VAL A 480 14.00 -27.58 9.99
N SER A 481 13.32 -28.47 9.26
CA SER A 481 12.65 -28.13 8.02
C SER A 481 11.28 -28.76 7.94
N ALA A 482 10.37 -28.07 7.25
CA ALA A 482 9.03 -28.54 6.97
C ALA A 482 8.61 -28.10 5.57
N VAL A 483 7.97 -28.99 4.83
CA VAL A 483 7.41 -28.67 3.51
C VAL A 483 5.96 -28.25 3.67
N VAL A 484 5.64 -27.07 3.17
CA VAL A 484 4.30 -26.48 3.21
C VAL A 484 3.81 -26.25 1.77
N GLY A 485 2.65 -26.78 1.46
CA GLY A 485 1.88 -26.43 0.27
C GLY A 485 1.27 -25.05 0.48
N VAL A 486 1.61 -24.10 -0.39
CA VAL A 486 1.07 -22.75 -0.35
C VAL A 486 0.19 -22.56 -1.58
N SER A 487 -1.09 -22.27 -1.35
CA SER A 487 -2.04 -21.91 -2.40
C SER A 487 -2.54 -20.50 -2.12
N VAL A 488 -2.25 -19.57 -3.02
CA VAL A 488 -2.77 -18.20 -2.94
C VAL A 488 -3.57 -17.91 -4.20
N SER A 489 -4.77 -17.37 -4.04
CA SER A 489 -5.62 -16.99 -5.15
C SER A 489 -6.48 -15.79 -4.81
N VAL A 490 -6.92 -15.08 -5.84
CA VAL A 490 -7.99 -14.09 -5.75
C VAL A 490 -9.26 -14.74 -6.30
N SER A 491 -10.34 -14.68 -5.53
CA SER A 491 -11.69 -15.08 -5.96
C SER A 491 -12.63 -13.88 -5.94
N ALA A 492 -13.74 -13.94 -6.67
CA ALA A 492 -14.74 -12.87 -6.66
C ALA A 492 -15.38 -12.71 -5.26
N CYS A 493 -15.94 -13.78 -4.70
CA CYS A 493 -16.59 -13.74 -3.39
C CYS A 493 -15.96 -14.72 -2.40
N VAL A 494 -16.27 -14.51 -1.11
CA VAL A 494 -15.92 -15.44 -0.05
C VAL A 494 -16.82 -16.67 -0.16
N ASP A 495 -16.22 -17.85 -0.36
CA ASP A 495 -16.91 -19.15 -0.40
C ASP A 495 -18.15 -19.15 -1.31
N ASP A 496 -18.10 -18.44 -2.44
CA ASP A 496 -19.22 -18.23 -3.38
C ASP A 496 -20.53 -17.78 -2.71
N CYS A 497 -20.43 -17.03 -1.61
CA CYS A 497 -21.55 -16.54 -0.81
C CYS A 497 -22.34 -17.63 -0.06
N GLY A 498 -21.76 -18.82 0.06
CA GLY A 498 -22.36 -19.95 0.76
C GLY A 498 -23.57 -20.55 0.02
N PRO A 499 -24.35 -21.42 0.68
CA PRO A 499 -25.39 -22.20 0.01
C PRO A 499 -26.65 -21.41 -0.38
N TYR A 500 -26.86 -20.23 0.21
CA TYR A 500 -28.07 -19.42 0.03
C TYR A 500 -27.82 -18.04 -0.60
N GLY A 501 -26.55 -17.67 -0.77
CA GLY A 501 -26.17 -16.39 -1.36
C GLY A 501 -25.77 -16.55 -2.82
N GLU A 502 -25.75 -15.43 -3.54
CA GLU A 502 -25.26 -15.38 -4.92
C GLU A 502 -24.10 -14.37 -5.02
N CYS A 503 -22.98 -14.79 -5.62
CA CYS A 503 -21.89 -13.87 -5.91
C CYS A 503 -22.21 -13.03 -7.14
N ARG A 504 -22.25 -11.70 -6.98
CA ARG A 504 -22.55 -10.76 -8.07
C ARG A 504 -21.40 -9.82 -8.34
N LEU A 505 -21.07 -9.67 -9.62
CA LEU A 505 -20.16 -8.67 -10.12
C LEU A 505 -20.90 -7.33 -10.26
N LEU A 506 -20.32 -6.31 -9.64
CA LEU A 506 -20.81 -4.94 -9.60
C LEU A 506 -19.80 -4.03 -10.28
N ARG A 507 -20.31 -2.92 -10.80
CA ARG A 507 -19.52 -1.93 -11.53
C ARG A 507 -19.80 -0.53 -11.03
N THR A 508 -18.73 0.18 -10.72
CA THR A 508 -18.73 1.63 -10.51
C THR A 508 -17.78 2.26 -11.50
N GLN A 509 -18.32 3.04 -12.45
CA GLN A 509 -17.52 3.70 -13.50
C GLN A 509 -16.65 2.69 -14.29
N SER A 510 -15.33 2.69 -14.09
CA SER A 510 -14.37 1.75 -14.69
C SER A 510 -13.87 0.68 -13.71
N TYR A 511 -14.33 0.70 -12.45
CA TYR A 511 -13.91 -0.23 -11.40
C TYR A 511 -14.96 -1.33 -11.21
N LEU A 512 -14.51 -2.58 -11.20
CA LEU A 512 -15.32 -3.75 -10.90
C LEU A 512 -15.10 -4.16 -9.45
N TYR A 513 -16.10 -4.77 -8.84
CA TYR A 513 -16.00 -5.41 -7.54
C TYR A 513 -17.09 -6.47 -7.39
N ALA A 514 -16.86 -7.45 -6.53
CA ALA A 514 -17.81 -8.52 -6.28
C ALA A 514 -18.42 -8.39 -4.88
N ALA A 515 -19.66 -8.83 -4.73
CA ALA A 515 -20.33 -8.89 -3.44
C ALA A 515 -21.40 -9.97 -3.41
N CYS A 516 -21.68 -10.45 -2.19
CA CYS A 516 -22.76 -11.38 -1.93
C CYS A 516 -24.10 -10.66 -1.76
N VAL A 517 -25.15 -11.21 -2.37
CA VAL A 517 -26.56 -10.82 -2.18
C VAL A 517 -27.33 -11.90 -1.44
#